data_AF-A0A1C6CJV6-F1
#
_entry.id   AF-A0A1C6CJV6-F1
#
_cell.length_a   1.000
_cell.length_b   1.000
_cell.length_c   1.000
_cell.angle_alpha   90.00
_cell.angle_beta   90.00
_cell.angle_gamma   90.00
#
_symmetry.space_group_name_H-M   'P 1'
#
loop_
_entity.id
_entity.type
_entity.pdbx_description
1 polymer ?
#
loop_
_entity_poly.entity_id
_entity_poly.type
_entity_poly.pdbx_seq_one_letter_code
_entity_poly.pdbx_strand_id
1 'polypeptide(L)'
;MEYSKSMFSYWTENDFASSFRKMLTLEQFRNEEMQALYQQYLVSGPAEYVKDMFESIGVVEADKKATMFYSVMFFYYSLYDGAKDKKRIKEQFEKSISGLI
;
A
#
# COMPACT_ATOMS: atom_id res chain seq x y z
N MET A 1 0.47 9.48 10.79
CA MET A 1 1.80 8.99 10.37
C MET A 1 2.10 7.59 10.92
N GLU A 2 2.02 7.36 12.22
CA GLU A 2 2.34 6.06 12.84
C GLU A 2 1.51 4.89 12.29
N TYR A 3 0.22 5.10 12.04
CA TYR A 3 -0.62 4.07 11.40
C TYR A 3 -0.06 3.63 10.05
N SER A 4 0.32 4.57 9.18
CA SER A 4 0.87 4.31 7.85
C SER A 4 2.19 3.54 7.92
N LYS A 5 3.06 3.87 8.88
CA LYS A 5 4.33 3.16 9.12
C LYS A 5 4.11 1.73 9.61
N SER A 6 3.16 1.53 10.52
CA SER A 6 2.77 0.21 11.01
C SER A 6 2.17 -0.64 9.90
N MET A 7 1.29 -0.07 9.07
CA MET A 7 0.74 -0.76 7.91
C MET A 7 1.84 -1.12 6.91
N PHE A 8 2.79 -0.21 6.67
CA PHE A 8 3.92 -0.50 5.80
C PHE A 8 4.75 -1.68 6.31
N SER A 9 5.09 -1.66 7.60
CA SER A 9 5.86 -2.72 8.25
C SER A 9 5.08 -4.04 8.25
N TYR A 10 3.78 -4.01 8.53
CA TYR A 10 2.93 -5.20 8.46
C TYR A 10 2.96 -5.86 7.07
N TRP A 11 2.72 -5.11 6.00
CA TRP A 11 2.66 -5.66 4.64
C TRP A 11 4.02 -6.04 4.02
N THR A 12 5.12 -5.73 4.70
CA THR A 12 6.48 -5.96 4.20
C THR A 12 7.31 -6.91 5.07
N GLU A 13 7.15 -6.84 6.39
CA GLU A 13 7.94 -7.56 7.38
C GLU A 13 7.19 -8.69 8.07
N ASN A 14 5.86 -8.63 8.17
CA ASN A 14 5.11 -9.78 8.68
C ASN A 14 5.16 -10.92 7.66
N ASP A 15 5.63 -12.10 8.08
CA ASP A 15 5.86 -13.24 7.18
C ASP A 15 4.59 -13.64 6.42
N PHE A 16 3.45 -13.73 7.12
CA PHE A 16 2.19 -14.09 6.49
C PHE A 16 1.70 -13.01 5.53
N ALA A 17 1.58 -11.76 5.98
CA ALA A 17 1.04 -10.68 5.17
C ALA A 17 1.92 -10.38 3.94
N SER A 18 3.25 -10.38 4.12
CA SER A 18 4.22 -10.19 3.05
C SER A 18 4.13 -11.32 2.01
N SER A 19 4.06 -12.58 2.46
CA SER A 19 3.93 -13.73 1.56
C SER A 19 2.58 -13.75 0.85
N PHE A 20 1.50 -13.43 1.56
CA PHE A 20 0.14 -13.35 1.00
C PHE A 20 0.06 -12.29 -0.10
N ARG A 21 0.58 -11.09 0.14
CA ARG A 21 0.65 -10.01 -0.86
C ARG A 21 1.41 -10.45 -2.12
N LYS A 22 2.57 -11.09 -1.94
CA LYS A 22 3.39 -11.59 -3.06
C LYS A 22 2.68 -12.69 -3.85
N MET A 23 2.06 -13.63 -3.15
CA MET A 23 1.25 -14.70 -3.75
C MET A 23 0.13 -14.10 -4.61
N LEU A 24 -0.67 -13.17 -4.06
CA LEU A 24 -1.72 -12.50 -4.83
C LEU A 24 -1.19 -11.77 -6.06
N THR A 25 0.00 -11.14 -5.95
CA THR A 25 0.64 -10.45 -7.07
C THR A 25 1.01 -11.42 -8.20
N LEU A 26 1.42 -12.65 -7.88
CA LEU A 26 1.71 -13.68 -8.88
C LEU A 26 0.42 -14.27 -9.47
N GLU A 27 -0.57 -14.55 -8.62
CA GLU A 27 -1.80 -15.23 -9.02
C GLU A 27 -2.79 -14.31 -9.76
N GLN A 28 -2.62 -12.98 -9.73
CA GLN A 28 -3.55 -12.01 -10.34
C GLN A 28 -3.83 -12.27 -11.84
N PHE A 29 -2.93 -12.96 -12.54
CA PHE A 29 -3.04 -13.25 -13.98
C PHE A 29 -3.62 -14.63 -14.29
N ARG A 30 -3.97 -15.41 -13.26
CA ARG A 30 -4.41 -16.81 -13.42
C ARG A 30 -5.84 -16.92 -13.93
N ASN A 31 -6.75 -16.10 -13.40
CA ASN A 31 -8.16 -16.03 -13.80
C ASN A 31 -8.80 -14.75 -13.25
N GLU A 32 -10.05 -14.49 -13.65
CA GLU A 32 -10.82 -13.31 -13.22
C GLU A 32 -11.05 -13.25 -11.71
N GLU A 33 -11.24 -14.39 -11.05
CA GLU A 33 -11.43 -14.46 -9.59
C GLU A 33 -10.17 -14.00 -8.84
N MET A 34 -9.00 -14.48 -9.24
CA MET A 34 -7.73 -14.07 -8.64
C MET A 34 -7.38 -12.61 -8.98
N GLN A 35 -7.73 -12.14 -10.18
CA GLN A 35 -7.59 -10.72 -10.51
C GLN A 35 -8.47 -9.85 -9.60
N ALA A 36 -9.73 -10.24 -9.39
CA ALA A 36 -10.65 -9.52 -8.50
C ALA A 36 -10.16 -9.53 -7.05
N LEU A 37 -9.65 -10.67 -6.57
CA LEU A 37 -9.08 -10.78 -5.23
C LEU A 37 -7.84 -9.90 -5.05
N TYR A 38 -6.95 -9.85 -6.04
CA TYR A 38 -5.81 -8.94 -6.06
C TYR A 38 -6.25 -7.48 -6.02
N GLN A 39 -7.24 -7.10 -6.83
CA GLN A 39 -7.79 -5.73 -6.83
C GLN A 39 -8.38 -5.36 -5.46
N GLN A 40 -9.19 -6.24 -4.88
CA GLN A 40 -9.83 -6.03 -3.59
C GLN A 40 -8.83 -5.89 -2.43
N TYR A 41 -7.75 -6.68 -2.42
CA TYR A 41 -6.79 -6.67 -1.30
C TYR A 41 -5.66 -5.66 -1.45
N LEU A 42 -5.23 -5.36 -2.69
CA LEU A 42 -3.97 -4.66 -2.94
C LEU A 42 -4.08 -3.43 -3.85
N VAL A 43 -5.23 -3.16 -4.48
CA VAL A 43 -5.36 -2.05 -5.43
C VAL A 43 -6.62 -1.22 -5.17
N SER A 44 -7.76 -1.56 -5.79
CA SER A 44 -8.98 -0.77 -5.73
C SER A 44 -9.57 -0.71 -4.33
N GLY A 45 -9.63 -1.84 -3.62
CA GLY A 45 -10.21 -1.89 -2.28
C GLY A 45 -9.50 -0.97 -1.28
N PRO A 46 -8.16 -1.07 -1.12
CA PRO A 46 -7.44 -0.17 -0.21
C PRO A 46 -7.42 1.28 -0.68
N ALA A 47 -7.37 1.56 -1.99
CA ALA A 47 -7.43 2.92 -2.51
C ALA A 47 -8.77 3.60 -2.17
N GLU A 48 -9.88 2.88 -2.35
CA GLU A 48 -11.22 3.32 -1.98
C GLU A 48 -11.35 3.49 -0.47
N TYR A 49 -10.84 2.54 0.34
CA TYR A 49 -10.84 2.67 1.79
C TYR A 49 -10.11 3.93 2.29
N VAL A 50 -8.94 4.24 1.74
CA VAL A 50 -8.18 5.45 2.12
C VAL A 50 -8.95 6.70 1.72
N LYS A 51 -9.60 6.71 0.54
CA LYS A 51 -10.46 7.80 0.10
C LYS A 51 -11.61 8.02 1.06
N ASP A 52 -12.39 6.99 1.36
CA ASP A 52 -13.54 7.07 2.27
C ASP A 52 -13.12 7.55 3.66
N MET A 53 -11.98 7.06 4.15
CA MET A 53 -11.39 7.53 5.41
C MET A 53 -11.05 9.03 5.34
N PHE A 54 -10.41 9.49 4.27
CA PHE A 54 -10.06 10.90 4.08
C PHE A 54 -11.32 11.79 3.96
N GLU A 55 -12.34 11.33 3.25
CA GLU A 55 -13.64 12.02 3.17
C GLU A 55 -14.30 12.12 4.55
N SER A 56 -14.31 11.03 5.32
CA SER A 56 -14.94 10.98 6.64
C SER A 56 -14.37 11.96 7.66
N ILE A 57 -13.08 12.33 7.52
CA ILE A 57 -12.39 13.28 8.39
C ILE A 57 -12.27 14.68 7.78
N GLY A 58 -12.93 14.93 6.64
CA GLY A 58 -13.02 16.26 6.02
C GLY A 58 -11.78 16.71 5.24
N VAL A 59 -10.99 15.78 4.69
CA VAL A 59 -9.84 16.12 3.86
C VAL A 59 -10.29 16.75 2.54
N VAL A 60 -9.84 17.97 2.26
CA VAL A 60 -10.03 18.62 0.94
C VAL A 60 -9.22 17.87 -0.13
N GLU A 61 -9.84 17.66 -1.31
CA GLU A 61 -9.30 16.83 -2.39
C GLU A 61 -8.98 15.38 -1.95
N ALA A 62 -9.87 14.79 -1.13
CA ALA A 62 -9.70 13.44 -0.57
C ALA A 62 -9.32 12.38 -1.60
N ASP A 63 -10.01 12.34 -2.75
CA ASP A 63 -9.75 11.40 -3.84
C ASP A 63 -8.31 11.47 -4.37
N LYS A 64 -7.84 12.67 -4.69
CA LYS A 64 -6.47 12.92 -5.17
C LYS A 64 -5.43 12.59 -4.11
N LYS A 65 -5.65 13.01 -2.86
CA LYS A 65 -4.72 12.75 -1.76
C LYS A 65 -4.66 11.28 -1.39
N ALA A 66 -5.80 10.58 -1.39
CA ALA A 66 -5.86 9.14 -1.18
C ALA A 66 -5.13 8.38 -2.28
N THR A 67 -5.35 8.76 -3.53
CA THR A 67 -4.64 8.21 -4.69
C THR A 67 -3.13 8.40 -4.54
N MET A 68 -2.67 9.62 -4.24
CA MET A 68 -1.23 9.90 -4.04
C MET A 68 -0.65 9.10 -2.86
N PHE A 69 -1.34 9.09 -1.73
CA PHE A 69 -0.92 8.39 -0.53
C PHE A 69 -0.80 6.88 -0.77
N TYR A 70 -1.83 6.25 -1.33
CA TYR A 70 -1.83 4.82 -1.58
C TYR A 70 -0.86 4.43 -2.71
N SER A 71 -0.66 5.29 -3.72
CA SER A 71 0.35 5.07 -4.76
C SER A 71 1.76 4.98 -4.16
N VAL A 72 2.09 5.87 -3.22
CA VAL A 72 3.37 5.80 -2.50
C VAL A 72 3.47 4.51 -1.69
N MET A 73 2.45 4.16 -0.90
CA MET A 73 2.42 2.89 -0.16
C MET A 73 2.69 1.69 -1.07
N PHE A 74 1.90 1.56 -2.15
CA PHE A 74 1.97 0.44 -3.08
C PHE A 74 3.34 0.37 -3.78
N PHE A 75 3.87 1.49 -4.26
CA PHE A 75 5.17 1.56 -4.91
C PHE A 75 6.31 1.12 -3.99
N TYR A 76 6.30 1.59 -2.74
CA TYR A 76 7.34 1.24 -1.78
C TYR A 76 7.26 -0.22 -1.31
N TYR A 77 6.10 -0.88 -1.36
CA TYR A 77 6.02 -2.33 -1.17
C TYR A 77 6.87 -3.08 -2.21
N SER A 78 6.72 -2.71 -3.49
CA SER A 78 7.48 -3.31 -4.58
C SER A 78 8.97 -3.04 -4.45
N LEU A 79 9.38 -1.80 -4.12
CA LEU A 79 10.78 -1.48 -3.88
C LEU A 79 11.36 -2.27 -2.71
N TYR A 80 10.61 -2.43 -1.63
CA TYR A 80 11.06 -3.15 -0.44
C TYR A 80 11.34 -4.62 -0.72
N ASP A 81 10.49 -5.26 -1.52
CA ASP A 81 10.64 -6.68 -1.87
C ASP A 81 11.91 -6.98 -2.66
N GLY A 82 12.31 -6.06 -3.55
CA GLY A 82 13.52 -6.17 -4.35
C GLY A 82 14.79 -5.63 -3.69
N ALA A 83 14.68 -4.99 -2.52
CA ALA A 83 15.81 -4.29 -1.91
C ALA A 83 16.74 -5.20 -1.11
N LYS A 84 18.05 -5.00 -1.32
CA LYS A 84 19.09 -5.50 -0.39
C LYS A 84 19.11 -4.69 0.90
N ASP A 85 18.99 -3.37 0.78
CA ASP A 85 18.93 -2.43 1.89
C ASP A 85 17.48 -2.01 2.18
N LYS A 86 16.78 -2.88 2.91
CA LYS A 86 15.38 -2.67 3.32
C LYS A 86 15.21 -1.47 4.25
N LYS A 87 16.22 -1.16 5.06
CA LYS A 87 16.19 -0.01 5.98
C LYS A 87 16.12 1.31 5.20
N ARG A 88 16.95 1.46 4.16
CA ARG A 88 16.91 2.64 3.28
C ARG A 88 15.55 2.84 2.63
N ILE A 89 14.90 1.76 2.18
CA ILE A 89 13.56 1.85 1.57
C ILE A 89 12.53 2.35 2.57
N LYS A 90 12.56 1.85 3.82
CA LYS A 90 11.67 2.35 4.89
C LYS A 90 11.87 3.86 5.14
N GLU A 91 13.12 4.30 5.25
CA GLU A 91 13.43 5.71 5.48
C GLU A 91 12.94 6.61 4.31
N GLN A 92 13.07 6.13 3.07
CA GLN A 92 12.57 6.85 1.89
C GLN A 92 11.03 6.88 1.83
N PHE A 93 10.39 5.77 2.19
CA PHE A 93 8.93 5.70 2.32
C PHE A 93 8.42 6.70 3.36
N GLU A 94 8.99 6.70 4.57
CA GLU A 94 8.59 7.61 5.65
C GLU A 94 8.73 9.08 5.25
N LYS A 95 9.82 9.45 4.57
CA LYS A 95 10.01 10.80 4.02
C LYS A 95 8.95 11.14 2.97
N SER A 96 8.61 10.19 2.10
CA SER A 96 7.65 10.40 1.01
C SER A 96 6.23 10.63 1.54
N ILE A 97 5.77 9.82 2.49
CA ILE A 97 4.42 9.98 3.06
C ILE A 97 4.30 11.23 3.94
N SER A 98 5.41 11.67 4.55
CA SER A 98 5.41 12.90 5.37
C SER A 98 5.26 14.18 4.55
N GLY A 99 5.50 14.12 3.24
CA GLY A 99 5.26 15.25 2.34
C GLY A 99 3.86 15.28 1.71
N LEU A 100 3.03 14.26 1.95
CA LEU A 100 1.71 14.10 1.31
C LEU A 100 0.53 14.44 2.22
N ILE A 101 0.74 14.46 3.54
CA ILE A 101 -0.25 14.76 4.57
C ILE A 101 0.29 15.93 5.38
#